data_AF-A0A9D7ZUH5-F1
#
_entry.id   AF-A0A9D7ZUH5-F1
#
_cell.length_a   1.000
_cell.length_b   1.000
_cell.length_c   1.000
_cell.angle_alpha   90.00
_cell.angle_beta   90.00
_cell.angle_gamma   90.00
#
_symmetry.space_group_name_H-M   'P 1'
#
loop_
_entity.id
_entity.type
_entity.pdbx_description
1 polymer ?
#
loop_
_entity_poly.entity_id
_entity_poly.type
_entity_poly.pdbx_seq_one_letter_code
_entity_poly.pdbx_strand_id
1 'polypeptide(L)' 'MQPNIEEITKNLFSLSKKERLEIARFILFLDTQSLDIDVDSVWENEIIDRARAVDEGTAIGIDFNKALKKIEKRLAV' A
#
# COMPACT_ATOMS: atom_id res chain seq x y z
N MET A 1 4.45 -30.34 16.92
CA MET A 1 4.63 -30.72 15.51
C MET A 1 4.10 -29.57 14.68
N GLN A 2 4.87 -28.99 13.75
CA GLN A 2 4.33 -27.93 12.90
C GLN A 2 3.40 -28.57 11.85
N PRO A 3 2.19 -28.01 11.63
CA PRO A 3 1.29 -28.50 10.60
C PRO A 3 1.96 -28.35 9.21
N ASN A 4 1.72 -29.32 8.33
CA ASN A 4 2.26 -29.25 6.97
C ASN A 4 1.44 -28.24 6.12
N ILE A 5 1.99 -27.80 4.98
CA ILE A 5 1.35 -26.78 4.13
C ILE A 5 -0.03 -27.21 3.63
N GLU A 6 -0.22 -28.51 3.42
CA GLU A 6 -1.46 -29.10 2.90
C GLU A 6 -2.58 -29.01 3.95
N GLU A 7 -2.24 -29.29 5.21
CA GLU A 7 -3.13 -29.15 6.37
C GLU A 7 -3.49 -27.68 6.63
N ILE A 8 -2.51 -26.77 6.55
CA ILE A 8 -2.75 -25.32 6.66
C ILE A 8 -3.70 -24.85 5.56
N THR A 9 -3.46 -25.28 4.31
CA THR A 9 -4.27 -24.89 3.15
C THR A 9 -5.70 -25.42 3.27
N LYS A 10 -5.86 -26.67 3.70
CA LYS A 10 -7.18 -27.27 3.95
C LYS A 10 -7.96 -26.50 5.00
N ASN A 11 -7.29 -26.12 6.10
CA ASN A 11 -7.89 -25.30 7.15
C ASN A 11 -8.23 -23.89 6.66
N LEU A 12 -7.42 -23.29 5.78
CA LEU A 12 -7.72 -21.99 5.20
C LEU A 12 -8.98 -22.03 4.32
N PHE A 13 -9.14 -23.07 3.50
CA PHE A 13 -10.30 -23.21 2.62
C PHE A 13 -11.61 -23.52 3.33
N SER A 14 -11.57 -24.12 4.52
CA SER A 14 -12.78 -24.40 5.32
C SER A 14 -13.36 -23.14 6.00
N LEU A 15 -12.59 -22.06 6.09
CA LEU A 15 -13.04 -20.79 6.67
C LEU A 15 -14.07 -20.06 5.79
N SER A 16 -14.81 -19.13 6.37
CA SER A 16 -15.64 -18.21 5.60
C SER A 16 -14.80 -17.27 4.73
N LYS A 17 -15.40 -16.66 3.70
CA LYS A 17 -14.72 -15.66 2.86
C LYS A 17 -14.14 -14.51 3.70
N LYS A 18 -14.86 -14.06 4.73
CA LYS A 18 -14.44 -12.96 5.61
C LYS A 18 -13.16 -13.33 6.37
N GLU A 19 -13.14 -14.50 6.98
CA GLU A 19 -11.97 -14.97 7.74
C GLU A 19 -10.75 -15.20 6.85
N ARG A 20 -10.95 -15.75 5.64
CA ARG A 20 -9.86 -15.88 4.66
C ARG A 20 -9.25 -14.53 4.26
N LEU A 21 -10.08 -13.51 4.08
CA LEU A 21 -9.63 -12.16 3.76
C LEU A 21 -8.88 -11.50 4.92
N GLU A 22 -9.31 -11.73 6.16
CA GLU A 22 -8.58 -11.26 7.35
C GLU A 22 -7.20 -11.91 7.46
N ILE A 23 -7.09 -13.22 7.20
CA ILE A 23 -5.80 -13.91 7.19
C ILE A 23 -4.91 -13.36 6.07
N ALA A 24 -5.45 -13.15 4.86
CA ALA A 24 -4.69 -12.54 3.77
C ALA A 24 -4.19 -11.13 4.13
N ARG A 25 -5.02 -10.31 4.78
CA ARG A 25 -4.62 -8.99 5.30
C ARG A 25 -3.47 -9.11 6.31
N PHE A 26 -3.54 -10.06 7.25
CA PHE A 26 -2.46 -10.27 8.23
C PHE A 26 -1.14 -10.69 7.57
N ILE A 27 -1.18 -11.62 6.60
CA ILE A 27 0.02 -12.06 5.88
C ILE A 27 0.64 -10.88 5.13
N LEU A 28 -0.17 -10.12 4.38
CA LEU A 28 0.30 -8.93 3.66
C LEU A 28 0.92 -7.88 4.60
N PHE A 29 0.35 -7.70 5.79
CA PHE A 29 0.86 -6.78 6.80
C PHE A 29 2.22 -7.24 7.37
N LEU A 30 2.40 -8.54 7.58
CA LEU A 30 3.68 -9.10 8.03
C LEU A 30 4.77 -8.92 6.96
N ASP A 31 4.44 -9.21 5.70
CA ASP A 31 5.38 -9.07 4.60
C ASP A 31 5.72 -7.61 4.29
N THR A 32 4.79 -6.67 4.50
CA THR A 32 5.07 -5.23 4.32
C THR A 32 5.98 -4.64 5.39
N GLN A 33 5.99 -5.17 6.62
CA GLN A 33 6.98 -4.76 7.64
C GLN A 33 8.41 -5.20 7.30
N SER A 34 8.60 -6.15 6.38
CA SER A 34 9.93 -6.57 5.91
C SER A 34 10.59 -5.58 4.95
N LEU A 35 9.83 -4.61 4.43
CA LEU A 35 10.40 -3.46 3.75
C LEU A 35 10.92 -2.52 4.84
N ASP A 36 12.19 -2.69 5.19
CA ASP A 36 12.99 -1.82 6.09
C ASP A 36 13.24 -0.44 5.46
N ILE A 37 12.21 0.08 4.81
CA ILE A 37 12.12 1.45 4.34
C ILE A 37 11.46 2.17 5.50
N ASP A 38 12.17 3.13 6.08
CA ASP A 38 11.59 4.08 7.03
C ASP A 38 10.57 4.95 6.27
N VAL A 39 9.37 4.39 6.08
CA VAL A 39 8.28 4.99 5.31
C VAL A 39 7.95 6.37 5.86
N ASP A 40 8.00 6.51 7.19
CA ASP A 40 7.73 7.76 7.88
C ASP A 40 8.76 8.82 7.50
N SER A 41 10.06 8.49 7.53
CA SER A 41 11.12 9.42 7.09
C SER A 41 11.06 9.73 5.59
N VAL A 42 10.78 8.75 4.73
CA VAL A 42 10.63 9.00 3.28
C VAL A 42 9.47 9.95 3.00
N TRP A 43 8.34 9.75 3.68
CA TRP A 43 7.17 10.63 3.57
C TRP A 43 7.45 12.03 4.12
N GLU A 44 8.10 12.14 5.27
CA GLU A 44 8.44 13.42 5.88
C GLU A 44 9.36 14.25 4.96
N ASN A 45 10.41 13.62 4.42
CA ASN A 45 11.30 14.25 3.44
C ASN A 45 10.54 14.71 2.20
N GLU A 46 9.64 13.88 1.66
CA GLU A 46 8.84 14.26 0.50
C GLU A 46 7.94 15.48 0.77
N ILE A 47 7.28 15.53 1.93
CA ILE A 47 6.41 16.66 2.29
C ILE A 47 7.23 17.95 2.42
N ILE A 48 8.40 17.88 3.10
CA ILE A 48 9.30 19.02 3.25
C ILE A 48 9.75 19.55 1.89
N ASP A 49 10.18 18.67 0.99
CA ASP A 49 10.65 19.06 -0.35
C ASP A 49 9.51 19.66 -1.19
N ARG A 50 8.30 19.11 -1.10
CA ARG A 50 7.12 19.66 -1.78
C ARG A 50 6.72 21.04 -1.23
N ALA A 51 6.78 21.24 0.09
CA ALA A 51 6.52 22.54 0.71
C ALA A 51 7.57 23.57 0.26
N ARG A 52 8.86 23.19 0.29
CA ARG A 52 9.97 24.04 -0.19
C ARG A 52 9.78 24.44 -1.65
N ALA A 53 9.40 23.50 -2.52
CA ALA A 53 9.16 23.80 -3.94
C ALA A 53 8.04 24.83 -4.15
N VAL A 54 7.01 24.83 -3.30
CA VAL A 54 5.95 25.84 -3.33
C VAL A 54 6.49 27.19 -2.86
N ASP A 55 7.21 27.22 -1.75
CA ASP A 55 7.79 28.45 -1.18
C ASP A 55 8.80 29.12 -2.14
N GLU A 56 9.60 28.32 -2.84
CA GLU A 56 10.58 28.77 -3.83
C GLU A 56 9.96 29.07 -5.21
N GLY A 57 8.66 28.80 -5.40
CA GLY A 57 7.97 28.98 -6.68
C GLY A 57 8.43 28.03 -7.79
N THR A 58 9.10 26.94 -7.44
CA THR A 58 9.59 25.91 -8.38
C THR A 58 8.59 24.77 -8.57
N ALA A 59 7.52 24.73 -7.76
CA ALA A 59 6.46 23.74 -7.87
C ALA A 59 5.75 23.80 -9.23
N ILE A 60 5.69 22.65 -9.91
CA ILE A 60 4.98 22.50 -11.18
C ILE A 60 3.57 21.97 -10.90
N GLY A 61 2.58 22.82 -11.08
CA GLY A 61 1.17 22.43 -11.03
C GLY A 61 0.77 21.56 -12.23
N ILE A 62 -0.24 20.72 -12.03
CA ILE A 62 -0.92 20.03 -13.12
C ILE A 62 -2.39 20.43 -13.14
N ASP A 63 -2.98 20.47 -14.32
CA ASP A 63 -4.41 20.69 -14.47
C ASP A 63 -5.21 19.60 -13.71
N PHE A 64 -6.24 20.04 -12.98
CA PHE A 64 -7.05 19.18 -12.14
C PHE A 64 -7.71 18.04 -12.92
N ASN A 65 -8.28 18.33 -14.09
CA ASN A 65 -8.97 17.31 -14.90
C ASN A 65 -7.96 16.29 -15.46
N LYS A 66 -6.75 16.74 -15.80
CA LYS A 66 -5.66 15.85 -16.20
C LYS A 66 -5.19 14.96 -15.05
N ALA A 67 -5.10 15.51 -13.83
CA ALA A 67 -4.78 14.74 -12.63
C ALA A 67 -5.84 13.66 -12.34
N LEU A 68 -7.11 14.05 -12.35
CA LEU A 68 -8.24 13.16 -12.08
C LEU A 68 -8.31 12.01 -13.09
N LYS A 69 -8.22 12.30 -14.40
CA LYS A 69 -8.19 11.27 -15.45
C LYS A 69 -7.03 10.27 -15.28
N LYS A 70 -5.87 10.73 -14.79
CA LYS A 70 -4.71 9.85 -14.55
C LYS A 70 -4.98 8.90 -13.37
N ILE A 71 -5.63 9.40 -12.32
CA ILE A 71 -6.03 8.61 -11.16
C ILE A 71 -7.08 7.58 -11.55
N GLU A 72 -8.14 8.00 -12.25
CA GLU A 72 -9.19 7.11 -12.75
C GLU A 72 -8.63 5.99 -13.62
N LYS A 73 -7.72 6.30 -14.55
CA LYS A 73 -7.05 5.27 -15.37
C LYS A 73 -6.21 4.28 -14.57
N ARG A 74 -5.58 4.71 -13.48
CA ARG A 74 -4.74 3.85 -12.64
C ARG A 74 -5.56 2.95 -11.72
N LEU A 75 -6.75 3.39 -11.36
CA LEU A 75 -7.67 2.70 -10.44
C LEU A 75 -8.81 1.98 -11.16
N ALA A 76 -8.93 2.12 -12.48
CA ALA A 76 -9.83 1.34 -13.30
C ALA A 76 -9.35 -0.13 -13.29
N VAL A 77 -10.05 -0.96 -12.52
CA VAL A 77 -9.94 -2.43 -12.47
C VAL A 77 -10.76 -3.04 -13.60
#